data_AF-A0A919SRW7-F1
#
_entry.id   AF-A0A919SRW7-F1
#
_cell.length_a   1.000
_cell.length_b   1.000
_cell.length_c   1.000
_cell.angle_alpha   90.00
_cell.angle_beta   90.00
_cell.angle_gamma   90.00
#
_symmetry.space_group_name_H-M   'P 1'
#
loop_
_entity.id
_entity.type
_entity.pdbx_description
1 polymer ?
#
loop_
_entity_poly.entity_id
_entity_poly.type
_entity_poly.pdbx_seq_one_letter_code
_entity_poly.pdbx_strand_id
1 'polypeptide(L)'
;MLLVLIAVGPVLLLWLLMSRVPRVRWSAALILAGLTAVAVMLIYFLPRGGREILLSCLVLALATVILSRLVERRRLGPSRQTRVIASAYLLAGWLFAVLCCFALLWRPGPFFPSADTVLPLPDGLRATVNPVDDGDCGPGSCTRTITVTGRPDETGQDLYLEVRRHLRAGGWGGGCRPAGWLLDRTTECVEVSLTDGQATILLSGNRDDLRHLVTIG
;
A
#
# COMPACT_ATOMS: atom_id res chain seq x y z
N MET A 1 15.27 4.85 10.79
CA MET A 1 15.58 5.81 11.88
C MET A 1 15.19 7.25 11.56
N LEU A 2 15.53 7.81 10.38
CA LEU A 2 15.21 9.21 10.03
C LEU A 2 13.69 9.51 10.08
N LEU A 3 12.86 8.60 9.57
CA LEU A 3 11.38 8.69 9.61
C LEU A 3 10.82 8.76 11.03
N VAL A 4 11.40 8.00 11.97
CA VAL A 4 11.00 8.01 13.38
C VAL A 4 11.37 9.35 14.02
N LEU A 5 12.54 9.90 13.70
CA LEU A 5 12.96 11.23 14.20
C LEU A 5 12.09 12.37 13.66
N ILE A 6 11.72 12.31 12.37
CA ILE A 6 10.84 13.29 11.73
C ILE A 6 9.40 13.19 12.25
N ALA A 7 8.92 11.99 12.55
CA ALA A 7 7.59 11.79 13.13
C ALA A 7 7.53 12.15 14.63
N VAL A 8 8.53 11.72 15.42
CA VAL A 8 8.51 11.80 16.89
C VAL A 8 9.01 13.15 17.40
N GLY A 9 10.02 13.77 16.76
CA GLY A 9 10.58 15.04 17.20
C GLY A 9 9.54 16.18 17.29
N PRO A 10 8.70 16.36 16.27
CA PRO A 10 7.63 17.35 16.31
C PRO A 10 6.47 16.99 17.27
N VAL A 11 6.14 15.70 17.45
CA VAL A 11 5.18 15.24 18.50
C VAL A 11 5.68 15.64 19.88
N LEU A 12 6.96 15.42 20.15
CA LEU A 12 7.58 15.83 21.41
C LEU A 12 7.56 17.35 21.59
N LEU A 13 7.79 18.12 20.52
CA LEU A 13 7.80 19.58 20.55
C LEU A 13 6.39 20.16 20.77
N LEU A 14 5.36 19.57 20.14
CA LEU A 14 3.95 19.88 20.39
C LEU A 14 3.50 19.47 21.78
N TRP A 15 3.93 18.30 22.26
CA TRP A 15 3.68 17.86 23.63
C TRP A 15 4.32 18.81 24.64
N LEU A 16 5.55 19.27 24.39
CA LEU A 16 6.22 20.31 25.19
C LEU A 16 5.42 21.61 25.24
N LEU A 17 4.94 22.11 24.09
CA LEU A 17 4.12 23.32 24.01
C LEU A 17 2.77 23.17 24.72
N MET A 18 2.08 22.04 24.54
CA MET A 18 0.78 21.74 25.17
C MET A 18 0.90 21.41 26.66
N SER A 19 2.04 20.86 27.10
CA SER A 19 2.26 20.45 28.50
C SER A 19 2.22 21.62 29.49
N ARG A 20 2.38 22.85 29.00
CA ARG A 20 2.29 24.08 29.81
C ARG A 20 0.87 24.37 30.31
N VAL A 21 -0.16 23.69 29.80
CA VAL A 21 -1.55 23.86 30.23
C VAL A 21 -2.04 22.57 30.94
N PRO A 22 -2.05 22.53 32.28
CA PRO A 22 -2.22 21.29 33.04
C PRO A 22 -3.58 20.60 32.81
N ARG A 23 -4.64 21.36 32.49
CA ARG A 23 -5.99 20.81 32.24
C ARG A 23 -6.16 20.09 30.91
N VAL A 24 -5.32 20.38 29.90
CA VAL A 24 -5.55 19.89 28.52
C VAL A 24 -4.54 18.79 28.13
N ARG A 25 -3.50 18.62 28.95
CA ARG A 25 -2.39 17.68 28.69
C ARG A 25 -2.86 16.22 28.53
N TRP A 26 -3.76 15.76 29.41
CA TRP A 26 -4.23 14.37 29.38
C TRP A 26 -5.14 14.08 28.19
N SER A 27 -6.06 14.99 27.86
CA SER A 27 -6.94 14.82 26.70
C SER A 27 -6.16 14.86 25.39
N ALA A 28 -5.19 15.76 25.26
CA ALA A 28 -4.33 15.82 24.08
C ALA A 28 -3.49 14.54 23.92
N ALA A 29 -2.91 14.04 25.03
CA ALA A 29 -2.14 12.80 25.02
C ALA A 29 -3.00 11.58 24.62
N LEU A 30 -4.22 11.47 25.14
CA LEU A 30 -5.15 10.40 24.79
C LEU A 30 -5.56 10.44 23.31
N ILE A 31 -5.81 11.63 22.76
CA ILE A 31 -6.17 11.80 21.34
C ILE A 31 -4.98 11.43 20.44
N LEU A 32 -3.78 11.90 20.77
CA LEU A 32 -2.56 11.56 20.03
C LEU A 32 -2.29 10.06 20.09
N ALA A 33 -2.42 9.44 21.27
CA ALA A 33 -2.25 7.99 21.43
C ALA A 33 -3.29 7.18 20.65
N GLY A 34 -4.55 7.64 20.63
CA GLY A 34 -5.61 7.01 19.85
C GLY A 34 -5.35 7.11 18.34
N LEU A 35 -4.94 8.28 17.85
CA LEU A 35 -4.60 8.49 16.45
C LEU A 35 -3.38 7.66 16.02
N THR A 36 -2.34 7.58 16.85
CA THR A 36 -1.18 6.73 16.54
C THR A 36 -1.55 5.25 16.54
N ALA A 37 -2.38 4.79 17.48
CA ALA A 37 -2.85 3.40 17.50
C ALA A 37 -3.66 3.06 16.24
N VAL A 38 -4.58 3.94 15.81
CA VAL A 38 -5.36 3.75 14.57
C VAL A 38 -4.45 3.74 13.34
N ALA A 39 -3.48 4.65 13.26
CA ALA A 39 -2.54 4.68 12.13
C ALA A 39 -1.70 3.39 12.06
N VAL A 40 -1.19 2.90 13.20
CA VAL A 40 -0.44 1.64 13.28
C VAL A 40 -1.33 0.45 12.88
N MET A 41 -2.57 0.41 13.37
CA MET A 41 -3.54 -0.62 13.01
C MET A 41 -3.81 -0.62 11.50
N LEU A 42 -4.04 0.54 10.90
CA LEU A 42 -4.28 0.65 9.46
C LEU A 42 -3.06 0.21 8.63
N ILE A 43 -1.85 0.57 9.03
CA ILE A 43 -0.61 0.13 8.36
C ILE A 43 -0.44 -1.39 8.45
N TYR A 44 -0.78 -1.98 9.59
CA TYR A 44 -0.67 -3.43 9.81
C TYR A 44 -1.68 -4.22 8.96
N PHE A 45 -2.95 -3.79 8.92
CA PHE A 45 -4.02 -4.51 8.21
C PHE A 45 -4.11 -4.16 6.71
N LEU A 46 -3.65 -2.98 6.29
CA LEU A 46 -3.68 -2.53 4.90
C LEU A 46 -2.28 -2.13 4.41
N PRO A 47 -1.31 -3.05 4.36
CA PRO A 47 0.06 -2.73 3.94
C PRO A 47 0.15 -2.19 2.49
N ARG A 48 -0.85 -2.50 1.65
CA ARG A 48 -0.96 -2.04 0.26
C ARG A 48 -1.76 -0.75 0.09
N GLY A 49 -2.53 -0.32 1.10
CA GLY A 49 -3.45 0.81 1.05
C GLY A 49 -2.83 2.17 1.41
N GLY A 50 -1.56 2.41 1.07
CA GLY A 50 -0.83 3.59 1.55
C GLY A 50 -1.50 4.92 1.17
N ARG A 51 -2.11 5.01 -0.01
CA ARG A 51 -2.81 6.21 -0.48
C ARG A 51 -4.14 6.42 0.26
N GLU A 52 -4.86 5.33 0.51
CA GLU A 52 -6.13 5.30 1.25
C GLU A 52 -5.91 5.68 2.71
N ILE A 53 -4.84 5.19 3.33
CA ILE A 53 -4.44 5.55 4.69
C ILE A 53 -4.13 7.05 4.75
N LEU A 54 -3.40 7.57 3.77
CA LEU A 54 -3.06 9.00 3.70
C LEU A 54 -4.32 9.89 3.63
N LEU A 55 -5.27 9.54 2.76
CA LEU A 55 -6.55 10.24 2.64
C LEU A 55 -7.39 10.12 3.90
N SER A 56 -7.46 8.93 4.50
CA SER A 56 -8.21 8.68 5.74
C SER A 56 -7.67 9.53 6.89
N CYS A 57 -6.35 9.63 7.01
CA CYS A 57 -5.68 10.50 7.98
C CYS A 57 -6.02 11.98 7.76
N LEU A 58 -6.07 12.45 6.50
CA LEU A 58 -6.46 13.83 6.19
C LEU A 58 -7.92 14.12 6.55
N VAL A 59 -8.82 13.18 6.25
CA VAL A 59 -10.25 13.29 6.61
C VAL A 59 -10.43 13.31 8.13
N LEU A 60 -9.73 12.43 8.86
CA LEU A 60 -9.73 12.41 10.33
C LEU A 60 -9.18 13.72 10.91
N ALA A 61 -8.09 14.27 10.35
CA ALA A 61 -7.55 15.55 10.76
C ALA A 61 -8.58 16.69 10.59
N LEU A 62 -9.24 16.77 9.43
CA LEU A 62 -10.30 17.76 9.20
C LEU A 62 -11.48 17.57 10.16
N ALA A 63 -11.93 16.32 10.36
CA ALA A 63 -13.01 16.01 11.27
C ALA A 63 -12.69 16.43 12.71
N THR A 64 -11.48 16.16 13.19
CA THR A 64 -11.07 16.58 14.55
C THR A 64 -11.07 18.09 14.70
N VAL A 65 -10.63 18.86 13.70
CA VAL A 65 -10.71 20.33 13.70
C VAL A 65 -12.15 20.83 13.77
N ILE A 66 -13.04 20.25 12.95
CA ILE A 66 -14.45 20.63 12.90
C ILE A 66 -15.14 20.29 14.23
N LEU A 67 -14.92 19.08 14.76
CA LEU A 67 -15.51 18.64 16.03
C LEU A 67 -15.03 19.51 17.20
N SER A 68 -13.74 19.84 17.23
CA SER A 68 -13.16 20.74 18.23
C SER A 68 -13.86 22.10 18.21
N ARG A 69 -14.05 22.69 17.02
CA ARG A 69 -14.78 23.94 16.85
C ARG A 69 -16.24 23.85 17.30
N LEU A 70 -16.93 22.76 16.98
CA LEU A 70 -18.34 22.57 17.34
C LEU A 70 -18.53 22.42 18.86
N VAL A 71 -17.70 21.60 19.51
CA VAL A 71 -17.72 21.41 20.96
C VAL A 71 -17.38 22.72 21.68
N GLU A 72 -16.44 23.50 21.13
CA GLU A 72 -16.05 24.78 21.71
C GLU A 72 -17.15 25.84 21.58
N ARG A 73 -17.77 25.97 20.40
CA ARG A 73 -18.95 26.82 20.20
C ARG A 73 -20.05 26.52 21.20
N ARG A 74 -20.25 25.24 21.53
CA ARG A 74 -21.27 24.81 22.51
C ARG A 74 -20.90 25.10 23.97
N ARG A 75 -19.60 25.09 24.34
CA ARG A 75 -19.19 25.20 25.76
C ARG A 75 -18.73 26.58 26.21
N LEU A 76 -18.06 27.37 25.37
CA LEU A 76 -17.28 28.53 25.84
C LEU A 76 -17.76 29.89 25.34
N GLY A 77 -18.70 29.95 24.39
CA GLY A 77 -19.15 31.20 23.79
C GLY A 77 -18.07 31.91 22.94
N PRO A 78 -18.43 32.94 22.16
CA PRO A 78 -17.58 33.53 21.13
C PRO A 78 -16.33 34.26 21.66
N SER A 79 -16.30 34.69 22.93
CA SER A 79 -15.24 35.58 23.44
C SER A 79 -13.98 34.87 23.96
N ARG A 80 -14.01 33.55 24.23
CA ARG A 80 -12.84 32.77 24.69
C ARG A 80 -12.24 31.84 23.63
N GLN A 81 -12.73 31.92 22.40
CA GLN A 81 -12.37 31.04 21.27
C GLN A 81 -10.91 31.13 20.82
N THR A 82 -10.23 32.26 21.03
CA THR A 82 -8.93 32.54 20.39
C THR A 82 -7.77 31.66 20.85
N ARG A 83 -7.73 31.21 22.12
CA ARG A 83 -6.60 30.41 22.64
C ARG A 83 -6.62 28.93 22.24
N VAL A 84 -7.81 28.34 22.07
CA VAL A 84 -7.94 26.91 21.75
C VAL A 84 -7.99 26.70 20.23
N ILE A 85 -8.47 27.70 19.48
CA ILE A 85 -8.36 27.73 18.02
C ILE A 85 -6.89 27.65 17.58
N ALA A 86 -5.98 28.36 18.27
CA ALA A 86 -4.56 28.32 17.96
C ALA A 86 -3.96 26.91 18.12
N SER A 87 -4.32 26.19 19.19
CA SER A 87 -3.82 24.82 19.43
C SER A 87 -4.44 23.79 18.47
N ALA A 88 -5.71 23.96 18.10
CA ALA A 88 -6.35 23.13 17.07
C ALA A 88 -5.73 23.33 15.68
N TYR A 89 -5.45 24.59 15.30
CA TYR A 89 -4.75 24.88 14.04
C TYR A 89 -3.29 24.39 14.04
N LEU A 90 -2.58 24.49 15.17
CA LEU A 90 -1.24 23.93 15.30
C LEU A 90 -1.24 22.40 15.14
N LEU A 91 -2.20 21.70 15.76
CA LEU A 91 -2.35 20.25 15.61
C LEU A 91 -2.70 19.87 14.17
N ALA A 92 -3.62 20.60 13.53
CA ALA A 92 -4.05 20.34 12.16
C ALA A 92 -2.95 20.63 11.13
N GLY A 93 -2.28 21.77 11.26
CA GLY A 93 -1.14 22.14 10.41
C GLY A 93 0.02 21.16 10.58
N TRP A 94 0.19 20.61 11.78
CA TRP A 94 1.18 19.58 12.03
C TRP A 94 0.82 18.23 11.41
N LEU A 95 -0.41 17.76 11.60
CA LEU A 95 -0.92 16.54 10.94
C LEU A 95 -0.74 16.66 9.43
N PHE A 96 -1.06 17.83 8.86
CA PHE A 96 -0.84 18.11 7.45
C PHE A 96 0.64 18.07 7.06
N ALA A 97 1.53 18.69 7.83
CA ALA A 97 2.97 18.66 7.56
C ALA A 97 3.55 17.24 7.61
N VAL A 98 3.15 16.41 8.58
CA VAL A 98 3.52 14.99 8.64
C VAL A 98 2.98 14.23 7.44
N LEU A 99 1.74 14.50 7.04
CA LEU A 99 1.12 13.90 5.87
C LEU A 99 1.90 14.25 4.58
N CYS A 100 2.27 15.52 4.41
CA CYS A 100 3.09 15.98 3.29
C CYS A 100 4.49 15.37 3.33
N CYS A 101 5.13 15.32 4.50
CA CYS A 101 6.46 14.75 4.64
C CYS A 101 6.45 13.25 4.35
N PHE A 102 5.45 12.54 4.86
CA PHE A 102 5.21 11.14 4.52
C PHE A 102 4.94 10.98 3.02
N ALA A 103 4.08 11.78 2.40
CA ALA A 103 3.84 11.71 0.97
C ALA A 103 5.09 12.00 0.12
N LEU A 104 5.98 12.89 0.56
CA LEU A 104 7.23 13.23 -0.13
C LEU A 104 8.34 12.20 0.08
N LEU A 105 8.41 11.60 1.27
CA LEU A 105 9.44 10.62 1.63
C LEU A 105 9.03 9.19 1.31
N TRP A 106 7.73 8.90 1.24
CA TRP A 106 7.19 7.62 0.84
C TRP A 106 7.35 7.47 -0.66
N ARG A 107 8.54 7.02 -1.06
CA ARG A 107 8.71 6.42 -2.37
C ARG A 107 8.20 4.99 -2.27
N PRO A 108 7.07 4.65 -2.91
CA PRO A 108 6.67 3.26 -2.98
C PRO A 108 7.84 2.45 -3.55
N GLY A 109 8.26 1.41 -2.81
CA GLY A 109 9.27 0.49 -3.32
C GLY A 109 8.79 -0.22 -4.59
N PRO A 110 9.73 -0.88 -5.31
CA PRO A 110 9.39 -1.74 -6.44
C PRO A 110 8.29 -2.73 -6.06
N PHE A 111 7.38 -3.00 -6.99
CA PHE A 111 6.33 -4.00 -6.81
C PHE A 111 6.79 -5.33 -7.40
N PHE A 112 7.05 -6.30 -6.53
CA PHE A 112 7.42 -7.66 -6.92
C PHE A 112 6.16 -8.53 -7.03
N PRO A 113 5.88 -9.14 -8.20
CA PRO A 113 4.77 -10.06 -8.32
C PRO A 113 5.02 -11.33 -7.49
N SER A 114 3.97 -11.83 -6.82
CA SER A 114 4.09 -13.05 -6.00
C SER A 114 3.87 -14.28 -6.87
N ALA A 115 4.69 -15.33 -6.69
CA ALA A 115 4.48 -16.60 -7.36
C ALA A 115 3.18 -17.30 -6.90
N ASP A 116 2.71 -17.01 -5.68
CA ASP A 116 1.48 -17.58 -5.12
C ASP A 116 0.22 -17.19 -5.91
N THR A 117 0.31 -16.21 -6.81
CA THR A 117 -0.83 -15.80 -7.65
C THR A 117 -1.09 -16.74 -8.83
N VAL A 118 -0.12 -17.58 -9.17
CA VAL A 118 -0.18 -18.58 -10.25
C VAL A 118 0.16 -20.00 -9.79
N LEU A 119 0.59 -20.15 -8.54
CA LEU A 119 0.83 -21.44 -7.88
C LEU A 119 -0.33 -21.74 -6.90
N PRO A 120 -0.55 -23.02 -6.55
CA PRO A 120 0.12 -24.21 -7.03
C PRO A 120 -0.34 -24.64 -8.43
N LEU A 121 0.58 -25.22 -9.20
CA LEU A 121 0.26 -25.82 -10.49
C LEU A 121 -0.50 -27.15 -10.36
N PRO A 122 -1.20 -27.60 -11.41
CA PRO A 122 -1.82 -28.92 -11.48
C PRO A 122 -0.85 -30.06 -11.15
N ASP A 123 -1.40 -31.15 -10.59
CA ASP A 123 -0.63 -32.32 -10.20
C ASP A 123 0.20 -32.89 -11.36
N GLY A 124 1.46 -33.19 -11.08
CA GLY A 124 2.41 -33.71 -12.05
C GLY A 124 3.21 -32.66 -12.82
N LEU A 125 2.89 -31.37 -12.68
CA LEU A 125 3.75 -30.29 -13.15
C LEU A 125 4.71 -29.85 -12.04
N ARG A 126 5.96 -29.56 -12.41
CA ARG A 126 6.96 -29.02 -11.47
C ARG A 126 7.31 -27.59 -11.85
N ALA A 127 7.15 -26.67 -10.90
CA ALA A 127 7.54 -25.28 -11.03
C ALA A 127 8.86 -25.00 -10.31
N THR A 128 9.73 -24.23 -10.95
CA THR A 128 10.91 -23.61 -10.33
C THR A 128 10.81 -22.10 -10.48
N VAL A 129 10.83 -21.39 -9.36
CA VAL A 129 10.70 -19.92 -9.33
C VAL A 129 12.09 -19.29 -9.33
N ASN A 130 12.35 -18.38 -10.26
CA ASN A 130 13.58 -17.62 -10.38
C ASN A 130 13.28 -16.13 -10.57
N PRO A 131 13.88 -15.23 -9.77
CA PRO A 131 14.62 -15.48 -8.53
C PRO A 131 13.71 -15.91 -7.36
N VAL A 132 14.30 -16.62 -6.38
CA VAL A 132 13.59 -17.19 -5.22
C VAL A 132 13.01 -16.11 -4.30
N ASP A 133 13.75 -15.02 -4.06
CA ASP A 133 13.39 -14.00 -3.05
C ASP A 133 12.76 -12.74 -3.65
N ASP A 134 13.56 -11.86 -4.24
CA ASP A 134 13.13 -10.62 -4.88
C ASP A 134 13.32 -10.73 -6.39
N GLY A 135 12.27 -10.41 -7.17
CA GLY A 135 12.28 -10.40 -8.63
C GLY A 135 13.37 -9.53 -9.26
N ASP A 136 13.69 -9.75 -10.54
CA ASP A 136 14.58 -8.86 -11.27
C ASP A 136 13.85 -7.56 -11.61
N CYS A 137 14.34 -6.43 -11.09
CA CYS A 137 13.75 -5.12 -11.36
C CYS A 137 14.50 -4.39 -12.48
N GLY A 138 13.78 -4.06 -13.54
CA GLY A 138 14.20 -3.12 -14.58
C GLY A 138 13.67 -1.70 -14.33
N PRO A 139 13.93 -0.77 -15.27
CA PRO A 139 13.33 0.56 -15.21
C PRO A 139 11.81 0.45 -15.40
N GLY A 140 11.08 0.59 -14.30
CA GLY A 140 9.62 0.72 -14.27
C GLY A 140 8.83 -0.56 -14.01
N SER A 141 9.44 -1.75 -14.01
CA SER A 141 8.74 -2.99 -13.64
C SER A 141 9.69 -4.00 -13.02
N CYS A 142 9.14 -4.90 -12.20
CA CYS A 142 9.88 -6.04 -11.67
C CYS A 142 9.27 -7.33 -12.18
N THR A 143 10.14 -8.26 -12.57
CA THR A 143 9.74 -9.52 -13.16
C THR A 143 10.12 -10.69 -12.29
N ARG A 144 9.33 -11.75 -12.38
CA ARG A 144 9.63 -13.05 -11.79
C ARG A 144 9.31 -14.12 -12.81
N THR A 145 10.25 -15.04 -12.99
CA THR A 145 10.18 -16.09 -13.98
C THR A 145 9.91 -17.41 -13.28
N ILE A 146 8.91 -18.14 -13.74
CA ILE A 146 8.56 -19.45 -13.21
C ILE A 146 8.68 -20.44 -14.36
N THR A 147 9.69 -21.30 -14.28
CA THR A 147 9.89 -22.35 -15.26
C THR A 147 9.08 -23.56 -14.83
N VAL A 148 8.27 -24.08 -15.76
CA VAL A 148 7.38 -25.21 -15.56
C VAL A 148 7.85 -26.36 -16.43
N THR A 149 8.06 -27.50 -15.79
CA THR A 149 8.39 -28.76 -16.45
C THR A 149 7.21 -29.71 -16.40
N GLY A 150 6.89 -30.27 -17.56
CA GLY A 150 5.78 -31.20 -17.77
C GLY A 150 6.04 -32.60 -17.22
N ARG A 151 5.04 -33.45 -17.37
CA ARG A 151 5.12 -34.89 -17.07
C ARG A 151 6.07 -35.59 -18.07
N PRO A 152 6.61 -36.77 -17.74
CA PRO A 152 7.35 -37.59 -18.70
C PRO A 152 6.48 -37.82 -19.95
N ASP A 153 7.09 -37.71 -21.14
CA ASP A 153 6.45 -37.88 -22.46
C ASP A 153 5.38 -36.83 -22.84
N GLU A 154 5.17 -35.80 -22.02
CA GLU A 154 4.29 -34.69 -22.35
C GLU A 154 4.93 -33.79 -23.42
N THR A 155 4.18 -33.45 -24.46
CA THR A 155 4.67 -32.52 -25.47
C THR A 155 4.68 -31.10 -24.91
N GLY A 156 5.65 -30.28 -25.32
CA GLY A 156 5.70 -28.88 -24.88
C GLY A 156 4.43 -28.08 -25.24
N GLN A 157 3.73 -28.47 -26.30
CA GLN A 157 2.46 -27.84 -26.69
C GLN A 157 1.31 -28.21 -25.75
N ASP A 158 1.23 -29.48 -25.32
CA ASP A 158 0.24 -29.93 -24.33
C ASP A 158 0.49 -29.24 -22.99
N LEU A 159 1.76 -29.17 -22.56
CA LEU A 159 2.18 -28.44 -21.36
C LEU A 159 1.75 -26.97 -21.42
N TYR A 160 2.03 -26.28 -22.54
CA TYR A 160 1.64 -24.88 -22.73
C TYR A 160 0.12 -24.68 -22.63
N LEU A 161 -0.66 -25.57 -23.23
CA LEU A 161 -2.12 -25.52 -23.18
C LEU A 161 -2.65 -25.81 -21.76
N GLU A 162 -2.05 -26.76 -21.04
CA GLU A 162 -2.42 -27.08 -19.66
C GLU A 162 -2.13 -25.91 -18.72
N VAL A 163 -0.94 -25.30 -18.82
CA VAL A 163 -0.56 -24.09 -18.06
C VAL A 163 -1.51 -22.94 -18.37
N ARG A 164 -1.79 -22.66 -19.65
CA ARG A 164 -2.71 -21.57 -20.03
C ARG A 164 -4.14 -21.82 -19.54
N ARG A 165 -4.60 -23.07 -19.57
CA ARG A 165 -5.92 -23.45 -19.04
C ARG A 165 -5.98 -23.25 -17.52
N HIS A 166 -4.94 -23.65 -16.80
CA HIS A 166 -4.84 -23.46 -15.36
C HIS A 166 -4.87 -21.98 -14.98
N LEU A 167 -4.07 -21.16 -15.65
CA LEU A 167 -4.07 -19.71 -15.44
C LEU A 167 -5.46 -19.10 -15.67
N ARG A 168 -6.12 -19.47 -16.76
CA ARG A 168 -7.51 -19.04 -17.04
C ARG A 168 -8.49 -19.45 -15.94
N ALA A 169 -8.39 -20.68 -15.43
CA ALA A 169 -9.21 -21.13 -14.31
C ALA A 169 -8.95 -20.31 -13.03
N GLY A 170 -7.71 -19.87 -12.83
CA GLY A 170 -7.32 -18.92 -11.77
C GLY A 170 -7.71 -17.46 -12.02
N GLY A 171 -8.49 -17.17 -13.07
CA GLY A 171 -8.94 -15.82 -13.43
C GLY A 171 -7.96 -15.03 -14.30
N TRP A 172 -6.90 -15.66 -14.80
CA TRP A 172 -5.94 -15.02 -15.71
C TRP A 172 -6.33 -15.25 -17.16
N GLY A 173 -6.91 -14.25 -17.83
CA GLY A 173 -7.27 -14.31 -19.25
C GLY A 173 -6.08 -14.37 -20.22
N GLY A 174 -4.86 -14.15 -19.72
CA GLY A 174 -3.69 -13.70 -20.48
C GLY A 174 -3.60 -12.17 -20.37
N GLY A 175 -2.42 -11.65 -20.00
CA GLY A 175 -2.21 -10.21 -19.84
C GLY A 175 -2.29 -9.71 -18.41
N CYS A 176 -2.68 -8.45 -18.25
CA CYS A 176 -2.55 -7.69 -17.01
C CYS A 176 -3.87 -7.61 -16.22
N ARG A 177 -3.75 -7.61 -14.89
CA ARG A 177 -4.85 -7.34 -13.96
C ARG A 177 -4.42 -6.32 -12.89
N PRO A 178 -5.36 -5.60 -12.27
CA PRO A 178 -5.04 -4.78 -11.11
C PRO A 178 -4.66 -5.67 -9.91
N ALA A 179 -3.54 -5.35 -9.26
CA ALA A 179 -3.09 -5.99 -8.02
C ALA A 179 -3.18 -5.06 -6.79
N GLY A 180 -3.42 -3.77 -7.04
CA GLY A 180 -3.63 -2.75 -6.02
C GLY A 180 -5.04 -2.75 -5.42
N TRP A 181 -5.21 -2.06 -4.28
CA TRP A 181 -6.50 -1.78 -3.67
C TRP A 181 -6.96 -0.37 -4.06
N LEU A 182 -8.20 -0.20 -4.53
CA LEU A 182 -8.98 1.04 -4.75
C LEU A 182 -8.27 2.18 -5.51
N LEU A 183 -7.26 2.84 -4.91
CA LEU A 183 -6.48 3.94 -5.48
C LEU A 183 -5.04 3.52 -5.85
N ASP A 184 -4.63 2.33 -5.47
CA ASP A 184 -3.39 1.71 -5.92
C ASP A 184 -3.56 1.23 -7.37
N ARG A 185 -2.75 1.81 -8.26
CA ARG A 185 -2.77 1.56 -9.70
C ARG A 185 -1.81 0.45 -10.10
N THR A 186 -1.34 -0.33 -9.13
CA THR A 186 -0.44 -1.44 -9.37
C THR A 186 -1.11 -2.48 -10.27
N THR A 187 -0.41 -2.85 -11.34
CA THR A 187 -0.78 -3.91 -12.28
C THR A 187 0.17 -5.08 -12.15
N GLU A 188 -0.38 -6.27 -12.33
CA GLU A 188 0.35 -7.54 -12.39
C GLU A 188 -0.03 -8.21 -13.71
N CYS A 189 0.96 -8.58 -14.51
CA CYS A 189 0.77 -9.22 -15.81
C CYS A 189 1.37 -10.61 -15.82
N VAL A 190 0.71 -11.51 -16.54
CA VAL A 190 1.18 -12.87 -16.78
C VAL A 190 1.36 -13.06 -18.29
N GLU A 191 2.56 -13.48 -18.66
CA GLU A 191 2.88 -13.97 -20.00
C GLU A 191 3.37 -15.41 -19.90
N VAL A 192 2.97 -16.25 -20.86
CA VAL A 192 3.44 -17.65 -20.94
C VAL A 192 4.11 -17.85 -22.27
N SER A 193 5.35 -18.29 -22.26
CA SER A 193 6.12 -18.67 -23.44
C SER A 193 6.57 -20.13 -23.33
N LEU A 194 6.89 -20.73 -24.47
CA LEU A 194 7.47 -22.07 -24.53
C LEU A 194 8.92 -21.93 -25.02
N THR A 195 9.86 -22.52 -24.32
CA THR A 195 11.29 -22.51 -24.68
C THR A 195 11.90 -23.86 -24.33
N ASP A 196 12.54 -24.51 -25.29
CA ASP A 196 13.22 -25.80 -25.11
C ASP A 196 12.35 -26.91 -24.46
N GLY A 197 11.06 -26.94 -24.81
CA GLY A 197 10.10 -27.92 -24.25
C GLY A 197 9.63 -27.62 -22.82
N GLN A 198 10.02 -26.49 -22.25
CA GLN A 198 9.59 -26.01 -20.94
C GLN A 198 8.68 -24.80 -21.09
N ALA A 199 7.61 -24.75 -20.31
CA ALA A 199 6.75 -23.57 -20.26
C ALA A 199 7.32 -22.57 -19.26
N THR A 200 7.51 -21.33 -19.69
CA THR A 200 7.99 -20.25 -18.84
C THR A 200 6.84 -19.28 -18.59
N ILE A 201 6.49 -19.07 -17.33
CA ILE A 201 5.54 -18.07 -16.90
C ILE A 201 6.34 -16.85 -16.45
N LEU A 202 6.20 -15.75 -17.18
CA LEU A 202 6.76 -14.46 -16.82
C LEU A 202 5.68 -13.66 -16.09
N LEU A 203 5.92 -13.39 -14.81
CA LEU A 203 5.14 -12.44 -14.03
C LEU A 203 5.83 -11.10 -14.10
N SER A 204 5.11 -10.04 -14.43
CA SER A 204 5.61 -8.67 -14.37
C SER A 204 4.70 -7.80 -13.51
N GLY A 205 5.31 -6.99 -12.66
CA GLY A 205 4.64 -6.07 -11.76
C GLY A 205 5.05 -4.64 -12.07
N ASN A 206 4.07 -3.75 -12.27
CA ASN A 206 4.32 -2.33 -12.47
C ASN A 206 3.37 -1.50 -11.58
N ARG A 207 3.91 -0.43 -10.97
CA ARG A 207 3.13 0.46 -10.10
C ARG A 207 2.48 1.64 -10.85
N ASP A 208 2.94 1.93 -12.06
CA ASP A 208 2.65 3.15 -12.80
C ASP A 208 2.10 2.92 -14.24
N ASP A 209 1.82 1.67 -14.64
CA ASP A 209 1.36 1.42 -16.03
C ASP A 209 -0.13 1.66 -16.23
N LEU A 210 -0.46 2.85 -16.72
CA LEU A 210 -1.77 3.16 -17.30
C LEU A 210 -1.82 2.88 -18.81
N ARG A 211 -0.72 2.46 -19.46
CA ARG A 211 -0.65 2.42 -20.93
C ARG A 211 -1.14 1.11 -21.55
N HIS A 212 -1.36 0.07 -20.75
CA HIS A 212 -1.77 -1.26 -21.26
C HIS A 212 -3.04 -1.84 -20.65
N LEU A 213 -3.86 -1.03 -19.98
CA LEU A 213 -5.20 -1.47 -19.58
C LEU A 213 -6.06 -1.70 -20.83
N VAL A 214 -6.33 -2.98 -21.08
CA VAL A 214 -7.35 -3.56 -21.98
C VAL A 214 -6.89 -3.88 -23.42
N THR A 215 -6.37 -5.09 -23.60
CA THR A 215 -6.92 -6.01 -24.60
C THR A 215 -7.47 -7.24 -23.86
N ILE A 216 -8.73 -7.13 -23.42
CA ILE A 216 -9.52 -8.32 -23.10
C ILE A 216 -9.86 -8.94 -24.46
N GLY A 217 -9.15 -10.01 -24.82
CA GLY A 217 -9.54 -10.91 -25.91
C GLY A 217 -10.59 -11.89 -25.43
#